data_AF-A0AAV8X9Z4-F1
#
_entry.id   AF-A0AAV8X9Z4-F1
#
_cell.length_a   1.000
_cell.length_b   1.000
_cell.length_c   1.000
_cell.angle_alpha   90.00
_cell.angle_beta   90.00
_cell.angle_gamma   90.00
#
_symmetry.space_group_name_H-M   'P 1'
#
loop_
_entity.id
_entity.type
_entity.pdbx_description
1 polymer ?
#
loop_
_entity_poly.entity_id
_entity_poly.type
_entity_poly.pdbx_seq_one_letter_code
_entity_poly.pdbx_strand_id
1 'polypeptide(L)'
;MLGQLCSPNGYNHNIEVYKGRQHDNSELPKLQSLVFRLIDPVLDKGHHLIMNNYYNNIGLSKRLLLRKTHSTGTLRPNRKENPKSITSKKLKKGEHVWQKKRHVSKWKDKREVLCIMTKFHPTMVEVSYGKISKKTQGSS
;
A
#
# COMPACT_ATOMS: atom_id res chain seq x y z
N MET A 1 12.63 11.53 -11.40
CA MET A 1 12.30 10.24 -10.73
C MET A 1 11.76 9.30 -11.80
N LEU A 2 12.20 8.05 -11.87
CA LEU A 2 11.65 7.08 -12.82
C LEU A 2 10.56 6.26 -12.13
N GLY A 3 9.39 6.14 -12.73
CA GLY A 3 8.35 5.19 -12.33
C GLY A 3 8.27 4.05 -13.35
N GLN A 4 8.15 2.82 -12.86
CA GLN A 4 8.07 1.63 -13.72
C GLN A 4 7.01 0.68 -13.18
N LEU A 5 6.26 0.06 -14.08
CA LEU A 5 5.30 -1.00 -13.80
C LEU A 5 5.84 -2.33 -14.30
N CYS A 6 6.05 -3.28 -13.39
CA CYS A 6 6.59 -4.60 -13.69
C CYS A 6 5.58 -5.69 -13.32
N SER A 7 5.60 -6.78 -14.08
CA SER A 7 5.04 -8.06 -13.64
C SER A 7 6.02 -8.84 -12.75
N PRO A 8 5.53 -9.82 -11.97
CA PRO A 8 6.36 -10.71 -11.17
C PRO A 8 7.39 -11.53 -11.98
N ASN A 9 7.11 -11.81 -13.25
CA ASN A 9 8.01 -12.51 -14.17
C ASN A 9 9.09 -11.60 -14.79
N GLY A 10 9.24 -10.36 -14.31
CA GLY A 10 10.28 -9.43 -14.74
C GLY A 10 9.93 -8.58 -15.97
N TYR A 11 8.73 -8.75 -16.56
CA TYR A 11 8.32 -7.96 -17.72
C TYR A 11 7.92 -6.54 -17.31
N ASN A 12 8.41 -5.56 -18.06
CA ASN A 12 8.05 -4.15 -17.89
C ASN A 12 6.86 -3.80 -18.78
N HIS A 13 5.76 -3.39 -18.17
CA HIS A 13 4.54 -2.98 -18.89
C HIS A 13 4.56 -1.51 -19.26
N ASN A 14 5.10 -0.68 -18.38
CA ASN A 14 5.11 0.76 -18.60
C ASN A 14 6.27 1.42 -17.84
N ILE A 15 6.83 2.47 -18.44
CA ILE A 15 7.90 3.27 -17.84
C ILE A 15 7.54 4.73 -18.07
N GLU A 16 7.54 5.51 -17.00
CA GLU A 16 7.30 6.94 -17.09
C GLU A 16 8.35 7.73 -16.30
N VAL A 17 8.98 8.69 -16.98
CA VAL A 17 9.92 9.62 -16.38
C VAL A 17 9.14 10.76 -15.74
N TYR A 18 9.25 10.91 -14.42
CA TYR A 18 8.76 12.09 -13.72
C TYR A 18 9.61 13.31 -14.11
N LYS A 19 9.02 14.18 -14.94
CA LYS A 19 9.63 15.41 -15.47
C LYS A 19 9.48 16.64 -14.55
N GLY A 20 9.12 16.46 -13.27
CA GLY A 20 8.99 17.60 -12.34
C GLY A 20 7.66 18.36 -12.49
N ARG A 21 7.71 19.68 -12.74
CA ARG A 21 6.50 20.50 -12.93
C ARG A 21 5.93 20.27 -14.34
N GLN A 22 5.04 19.29 -14.45
CA GLN A 22 4.12 19.16 -15.59
C GLN A 22 2.83 19.94 -15.29
N HIS A 23 2.29 20.62 -16.31
CA HIS A 23 0.93 21.15 -16.34
C HIS A 23 -0.01 20.01 -16.75
N ASP A 24 -0.17 19.01 -15.87
CA ASP A 24 -1.23 18.04 -16.03
C ASP A 24 -2.53 18.71 -15.54
N ASN A 25 -3.54 18.84 -16.41
CA ASN A 25 -4.89 19.33 -16.06
C ASN A 25 -5.66 18.33 -15.16
N SER A 26 -4.97 17.41 -14.48
CA SER A 26 -5.61 16.44 -13.60
C SER A 26 -6.00 17.10 -12.29
N GLU A 27 -7.26 16.94 -11.90
CA GLU A 27 -7.76 17.31 -10.56
C GLU A 27 -7.07 16.51 -9.42
N LEU A 28 -6.35 15.43 -9.77
CA LEU A 28 -5.63 14.60 -8.82
C LEU A 28 -4.27 15.21 -8.45
N PRO A 29 -3.80 14.96 -7.20
CA PRO A 29 -2.41 15.26 -6.85
C PRO A 29 -1.44 14.60 -7.83
N LYS A 30 -0.38 15.31 -8.23
CA LYS A 30 0.60 14.88 -9.25
C LYS A 30 1.06 13.43 -9.10
N LEU A 31 1.34 13.01 -7.87
CA LEU A 31 1.79 11.65 -7.58
C LEU A 31 0.70 10.60 -7.87
N GLN A 32 -0.56 10.90 -7.59
CA GLN A 32 -1.67 10.00 -7.90
C GLN A 32 -1.91 9.96 -9.40
N SER A 33 -1.88 11.12 -10.07
CA SER A 33 -1.97 11.20 -11.54
C SER A 33 -0.90 10.34 -12.21
N LEU A 34 0.36 10.46 -11.78
CA LEU A 34 1.47 9.61 -12.27
C LEU A 34 1.18 8.13 -12.09
N VAL A 35 0.69 7.69 -10.91
CA VAL A 35 0.36 6.27 -10.70
C VAL A 35 -0.73 5.82 -11.66
N PHE A 36 -1.79 6.62 -11.84
CA PHE A 36 -2.87 6.27 -12.76
C PHE A 36 -2.39 6.18 -14.21
N ARG A 37 -1.57 7.12 -14.68
CA ARG A 37 -0.98 7.08 -16.03
C ARG A 37 -0.07 5.87 -16.22
N LEU A 38 0.72 5.51 -15.21
CA LEU A 38 1.58 4.33 -15.25
C LEU A 38 0.80 3.02 -15.37
N ILE A 39 -0.32 2.90 -14.64
CA ILE A 39 -1.09 1.66 -14.57
C ILE A 39 -2.28 1.60 -15.52
N ASP A 40 -2.54 2.67 -16.28
CA ASP A 40 -3.69 2.77 -17.18
C ASP A 40 -3.89 1.52 -18.06
N PRO A 41 -2.84 0.90 -18.66
CA PRO A 41 -3.01 -0.30 -19.48
C PRO A 41 -3.54 -1.52 -18.72
N VAL A 42 -3.40 -1.55 -17.39
CA VAL A 42 -3.79 -2.66 -16.51
C VAL A 42 -4.86 -2.24 -15.49
N LEU A 43 -5.41 -1.05 -15.62
CA LEU A 43 -6.42 -0.53 -14.70
C LEU A 43 -7.78 -1.21 -14.95
N ASP A 44 -8.63 -1.30 -13.93
CA ASP A 44 -9.97 -1.90 -13.98
C ASP A 44 -10.05 -3.42 -14.26
N LYS A 45 -8.91 -4.10 -14.41
CA LYS A 45 -8.83 -5.53 -14.78
C LYS A 45 -8.75 -6.50 -13.60
N GLY A 46 -9.00 -6.05 -12.37
CA GLY A 46 -8.91 -6.94 -11.19
C GLY A 46 -7.49 -7.18 -10.67
N HIS A 47 -6.50 -6.46 -11.20
CA HIS A 47 -5.10 -6.66 -10.83
C HIS A 47 -4.78 -6.18 -9.41
N HIS A 48 -3.65 -6.67 -8.89
CA HIS A 48 -3.13 -6.31 -7.58
C HIS A 48 -1.78 -5.62 -7.71
N LEU A 49 -1.77 -4.33 -7.42
CA LEU A 49 -0.60 -3.47 -7.48
C LEU A 49 0.18 -3.51 -6.15
N ILE A 50 1.47 -3.79 -6.22
CA ILE A 50 2.39 -3.70 -5.08
C ILE A 50 3.29 -2.47 -5.30
N MET A 51 3.28 -1.52 -4.36
CA MET A 51 4.01 -0.26 -4.53
C MET A 51 4.86 0.09 -3.32
N ASN A 52 5.87 0.94 -3.56
CA ASN A 52 6.68 1.55 -2.50
C ASN A 52 5.88 2.62 -1.73
N ASN A 53 6.31 2.91 -0.50
CA ASN A 53 5.74 3.92 0.41
C ASN A 53 5.69 5.34 -0.16
N TYR A 54 6.52 5.63 -1.17
CA TYR A 54 6.50 6.92 -1.84
C TYR A 54 5.20 7.11 -2.62
N TYR A 55 4.59 6.06 -3.16
CA TYR A 55 3.35 6.15 -3.90
C TYR A 55 2.12 5.93 -2.99
N ASN A 56 2.22 4.98 -2.05
CA ASN A 56 1.10 4.55 -1.21
C ASN A 56 0.52 5.63 -0.32
N ASN A 57 -0.78 5.88 -0.46
CA ASN A 57 -1.58 6.63 0.47
C ASN A 57 -3.03 6.10 0.46
N ILE A 58 -3.83 6.52 1.45
CA ILE A 58 -5.17 5.99 1.65
C ILE A 58 -6.12 6.45 0.54
N GLY A 59 -6.12 7.73 0.18
CA GLY A 59 -6.90 8.25 -0.94
C GLY A 59 -6.66 7.51 -2.26
N LEU A 60 -5.40 7.32 -2.64
CA LEU A 60 -5.02 6.56 -3.85
C LEU A 60 -5.55 5.13 -3.79
N SER A 61 -5.34 4.44 -2.66
CA SER A 61 -5.77 3.04 -2.50
C SER A 61 -7.29 2.89 -2.58
N LYS A 62 -8.05 3.86 -2.07
CA LYS A 62 -9.51 3.89 -2.23
C LYS A 62 -9.93 4.07 -3.69
N ARG A 63 -9.30 5.00 -4.42
CA ARG A 63 -9.60 5.23 -5.84
C ARG A 63 -9.26 4.02 -6.69
N LEU A 64 -8.12 3.37 -6.43
CA LEU A 64 -7.75 2.11 -7.09
C LEU A 64 -8.78 1.01 -6.82
N LEU A 65 -9.23 0.89 -5.57
CA LEU A 65 -10.24 -0.11 -5.20
C LEU A 65 -11.58 0.11 -5.91
N LEU A 66 -12.02 1.36 -6.07
CA LEU A 66 -13.20 1.72 -6.87
C LEU A 66 -13.02 1.32 -8.35
N ARG A 67 -11.79 1.37 -8.84
CA ARG A 67 -11.35 0.97 -10.19
C ARG A 67 -10.89 -0.49 -10.26
N LYS A 68 -11.55 -1.37 -9.50
CA LYS A 68 -11.30 -2.84 -9.45
C LYS A 68 -9.82 -3.21 -9.36
N THR A 69 -9.01 -2.38 -8.72
CA THR A 69 -7.55 -2.56 -8.65
C THR A 69 -7.14 -2.55 -7.20
N HIS A 70 -6.64 -3.68 -6.73
CA HIS A 70 -6.17 -3.78 -5.36
C HIS A 70 -4.78 -3.18 -5.24
N SER A 71 -4.48 -2.58 -4.09
CA SER A 71 -3.15 -2.12 -3.72
C SER A 71 -2.66 -2.76 -2.41
N THR A 72 -1.34 -3.02 -2.36
CA THR A 72 -0.60 -3.37 -1.14
C THR A 72 0.73 -2.64 -1.08
N GLY A 73 1.11 -2.21 0.12
CA GLY A 73 2.47 -1.76 0.40
C GLY A 73 2.58 -1.02 1.72
N THR A 74 3.78 -0.52 2.01
CA THR A 74 4.05 0.24 3.23
C THR A 74 3.54 1.67 3.11
N LEU A 75 3.13 2.25 4.23
CA LEU A 75 2.69 3.65 4.36
C LEU A 75 3.73 4.44 5.15
N ARG A 76 3.92 5.72 4.77
CA ARG A 76 4.69 6.67 5.58
C ARG A 76 3.81 7.16 6.74
N PRO A 77 4.25 7.07 8.01
CA PRO A 77 3.42 7.44 9.17
C PRO A 77 2.87 8.86 9.11
N ASN A 78 3.70 9.80 8.65
CA ASN A 78 3.38 11.25 8.62
C ASN A 78 2.50 11.67 7.44
N ARG A 79 1.97 10.74 6.64
CA ARG A 79 1.03 11.08 5.55
C ARG A 79 -0.34 11.47 6.10
N LYS A 80 -0.90 12.53 5.51
CA LYS A 80 -2.28 12.94 5.72
C LYS A 80 -3.21 11.75 5.46
N GLU A 81 -4.32 11.70 6.18
CA GLU A 81 -5.35 10.64 6.16
C GLU A 81 -5.01 9.35 6.91
N ASN A 82 -3.77 9.09 7.32
CA ASN A 82 -3.51 7.91 8.15
C ASN A 82 -4.33 7.95 9.45
N PRO A 83 -4.98 6.83 9.85
CA PRO A 83 -5.81 6.81 11.04
C PRO A 83 -4.97 6.99 12.30
N LYS A 84 -5.21 8.08 13.03
CA LYS A 84 -4.56 8.36 14.32
C LYS A 84 -4.74 7.22 15.31
N SER A 85 -5.91 6.56 15.30
CA SER A 85 -6.22 5.40 16.14
C SER A 85 -5.28 4.21 15.95
N ILE A 86 -4.56 4.15 14.83
CA ILE A 86 -3.54 3.13 14.55
C ILE A 86 -2.14 3.73 14.64
N THR A 87 -1.91 4.92 14.07
CA THR A 87 -0.56 5.48 14.01
C THR A 87 -0.02 5.90 15.38
N SER A 88 -0.87 6.36 16.30
CA SER A 88 -0.46 6.78 17.65
C SER A 88 -0.22 5.63 18.63
N LYS A 89 -0.74 4.43 18.35
CA LYS A 89 -0.56 3.25 19.21
C LYS A 89 0.92 2.86 19.24
N LYS A 90 1.55 2.91 20.42
CA LYS A 90 2.90 2.35 20.62
C LYS A 90 2.77 0.84 20.80
N LEU A 91 3.42 0.08 19.93
CA LEU A 91 3.36 -1.37 19.96
C LEU A 91 4.56 -1.95 20.70
N LYS A 92 4.39 -3.13 21.31
CA LYS A 92 5.48 -4.02 21.72
C LYS A 92 5.90 -4.90 20.54
N LYS A 93 7.10 -5.47 20.61
CA LYS A 93 7.58 -6.41 19.59
C LYS A 93 6.61 -7.60 19.48
N GLY A 94 6.21 -7.95 18.26
CA GLY A 94 5.24 -9.00 17.96
C GLY A 94 3.79 -8.55 17.97
N GLU A 95 3.48 -7.32 18.41
CA GLU A 95 2.11 -6.81 18.38
C GLU A 95 1.70 -6.29 16.99
N HIS A 96 0.41 -6.43 16.72
CA HIS A 96 -0.22 -6.00 15.48
C HIS A 96 -1.60 -5.41 15.77
N VAL A 97 -1.90 -4.27 15.15
CA VAL A 97 -3.19 -3.62 15.19
C VAL A 97 -3.62 -3.24 13.78
N TRP A 98 -4.91 -3.30 13.51
CA TRP A 98 -5.43 -3.03 12.18
C TRP A 98 -6.77 -2.28 12.22
N GLN A 99 -7.13 -1.63 11.12
CA GLN A 99 -8.41 -0.97 10.94
C GLN A 99 -9.04 -1.31 9.59
N LYS A 100 -10.18 -2.03 9.64
CA LYS A 100 -10.94 -2.48 8.46
C LYS A 100 -11.33 -1.36 7.51
N LYS A 101 -11.99 -0.32 8.03
CA LYS A 101 -12.57 0.77 7.22
C LYS A 101 -11.54 1.52 6.38
N ARG A 102 -10.26 1.50 6.76
CA ARG A 102 -9.18 2.17 6.02
C ARG A 102 -8.16 1.21 5.42
N HIS A 103 -8.31 -0.10 5.64
CA HIS A 103 -7.37 -1.12 5.17
C HIS A 103 -5.94 -0.92 5.68
N VAL A 104 -5.78 -0.29 6.85
CA VAL A 104 -4.47 0.06 7.42
C VAL A 104 -4.11 -0.91 8.53
N SER A 105 -2.87 -1.38 8.51
CA SER A 105 -2.31 -2.29 9.52
C SER A 105 -0.99 -1.72 10.04
N LYS A 106 -0.74 -1.86 11.34
CA LYS A 106 0.50 -1.48 12.00
C LYS A 106 1.00 -2.66 12.81
N TRP A 107 2.26 -3.03 12.63
CA TRP A 107 2.91 -4.08 13.41
C TRP A 107 4.31 -3.65 13.82
N LYS A 108 4.89 -4.33 14.80
CA LYS A 108 6.25 -4.06 15.25
C LYS A 108 7.06 -5.34 15.39
N ASP A 109 8.19 -5.40 14.71
CA ASP A 109 9.28 -6.31 15.05
C ASP A 109 10.45 -5.53 15.63
N LYS A 110 11.52 -5.25 14.86
CA LYS A 110 12.57 -4.32 15.29
C LYS A 110 12.09 -2.86 15.28
N ARG A 111 11.23 -2.52 14.31
CA ARG A 111 10.66 -1.17 14.12
C ARG A 111 9.18 -1.29 13.83
N GLU A 112 8.45 -0.21 14.08
CA GLU A 112 7.04 -0.12 13.70
C GLU A 112 6.92 0.06 12.19
N VAL A 113 6.06 -0.74 11.56
CA VAL A 113 5.77 -0.68 10.13
C VAL A 113 4.28 -0.46 9.96
N LEU A 114 3.93 0.53 9.14
CA LEU A 114 2.56 0.81 8.72
C LEU A 114 2.38 0.31 7.29
N CYS A 115 1.28 -0.39 7.02
CA CYS A 115 0.95 -0.96 5.71
C CYS A 115 -0.50 -0.68 5.34
N ILE A 116 -0.78 -0.67 4.04
CA ILE A 116 -2.14 -0.69 3.47
C ILE A 116 -2.33 -1.96 2.64
N MET A 117 -3.48 -2.62 2.80
CA MET A 117 -3.80 -3.89 2.12
C MET A 117 -5.30 -3.94 1.80
N THR A 118 -5.66 -3.75 0.54
CA THR A 118 -7.08 -3.64 0.13
C THR A 118 -7.71 -4.99 -0.25
N LYS A 119 -6.92 -6.01 -0.57
CA LYS A 119 -7.42 -7.34 -0.98
C LYS A 119 -7.56 -8.33 0.18
N PHE A 120 -6.65 -8.26 1.15
CA PHE A 120 -6.47 -9.32 2.14
C PHE A 120 -6.74 -8.81 3.56
N HIS A 121 -7.27 -9.70 4.41
CA HIS A 121 -7.29 -9.48 5.84
C HIS A 121 -5.86 -9.66 6.41
N PRO A 122 -5.34 -8.70 7.19
CA PRO A 122 -3.98 -8.77 7.70
C PRO A 122 -3.86 -9.89 8.73
N THR A 123 -3.01 -10.89 8.46
CA THR A 123 -2.71 -11.99 9.37
C THR A 123 -1.21 -11.98 9.66
N MET A 124 -0.84 -12.08 10.94
CA MET A 124 0.56 -12.19 11.35
C MET A 124 0.95 -13.66 11.47
N VAL A 125 2.08 -13.98 10.88
CA VAL A 125 2.60 -15.34 10.83
C VAL A 125 4.06 -15.28 11.24
N GLU A 126 4.44 -16.07 12.24
CA GLU A 126 5.83 -16.21 12.63
C GLU A 126 6.52 -17.14 11.63
N VAL A 127 7.54 -16.61 10.97
CA VAL A 127 8.39 -17.37 10.06
C VAL A 127 9.68 -17.66 10.80
N SER A 128 9.82 -18.90 11.27
CA SER A 128 11.12 -19.48 11.54
C SER A 128 11.59 -20.14 10.24
N TYR A 129 12.85 -19.97 9.84
CA TYR A 129 13.37 -20.69 8.68
C TYR A 129 13.13 -22.20 8.89
N GLY A 130 12.18 -22.78 8.14
CA GLY A 130 11.76 -24.18 8.23
C GLY A 130 10.37 -24.48 8.81
N LYS A 131 9.69 -23.57 9.54
CA LYS A 131 8.31 -23.78 10.05
C LYS A 131 7.51 -22.47 10.13
N ILE A 132 6.29 -22.51 9.59
CA ILE A 132 5.31 -21.40 9.59
C ILE A 132 4.30 -21.64 10.73
N SER A 133 4.23 -20.73 11.72
CA SER A 133 3.21 -20.76 12.79
C SER A 133 2.30 -19.53 12.68
N LYS A 134 0.97 -19.73 12.63
CA LYS A 134 -0.01 -18.64 12.52
C LYS A 134 -0.42 -18.19 13.91
N LYS A 135 -0.34 -16.88 14.20
CA LYS A 135 -0.93 -16.29 15.42
C LYS A 135 -2.21 -15.55 15.03
N THR A 136 -3.35 -16.04 15.48
CA THR A 136 -4.64 -15.36 15.37
C THR A 136 -4.80 -14.47 16.61
N GLN A 137 -4.89 -13.15 16.46
CA GLN A 137 -5.26 -12.26 17.57
C GLN A 137 -6.70 -11.77 17.36
N GLY A 138 -7.52 -11.95 18.40
CA GLY A 138 -8.95 -11.66 18.41
C GLY A 138 -9.28 -10.21 18.13
N SER A 139 -10.36 -10.02 17.37
CA SER A 139 -11.01 -8.74 17.13
C SER A 139 -11.57 -8.17 18.42
N SER A 140 -11.14 -6.96 18.78
CA SER A 140 -11.90 -6.02 19.63
C SER A 140 -12.43 -4.88 18.77
#